data_AF-A0A4R8LVW9-F1
#
_entry.id   AF-A0A4R8LVW9-F1
#
_cell.length_a   1.000
_cell.length_b   1.000
_cell.length_c   1.000
_cell.angle_alpha   90.00
_cell.angle_beta   90.00
_cell.angle_gamma   90.00
#
_symmetry.space_group_name_H-M   'P 1'
#
loop_
_entity.id
_entity.type
_entity.pdbx_description
1 polymer ?
#
loop_
_entity_poly.entity_id
_entity_poly.type
_entity_poly.pdbx_seq_one_letter_code
_entity_poly.pdbx_strand_id
1 'polypeptide(L)'
;MAIVQEPSEALAPSMPLSARAHVGVDHCCALAEMGDLLVMLAHDDLSITAPDAHDELIRIETRIAEGVLGPDEWSAFERSGSPSGFNCPDCRNVLFEVRDERILRFRCRAGHAFSAQSLLALQAETMENQLAALFGSLHEEAMLSRRLLGTPICRDDAMSATLAARIGKAERDAARIWQWMCNSPEPDQQ
;
A
#
# COMPACT_ATOMS: atom_id res chain seq x y z
N MET A 1 -1.71 16.89 -22.51
CA MET A 1 -2.64 16.06 -23.28
C MET A 1 -2.80 14.72 -22.58
N ALA A 2 -4.01 14.29 -22.27
CA ALA A 2 -4.35 13.06 -21.56
C ALA A 2 -5.52 12.34 -22.22
N ILE A 3 -5.36 11.04 -22.43
CA ILE A 3 -6.35 10.15 -23.07
C ILE A 3 -6.69 9.06 -22.06
N VAL A 4 -7.99 8.74 -21.92
CA VAL A 4 -8.46 7.62 -21.11
C VAL A 4 -9.33 6.69 -21.95
N GLN A 5 -9.30 5.40 -21.64
CA GLN A 5 -10.26 4.44 -22.20
C GLN A 5 -11.65 4.68 -21.58
N GLU A 6 -12.71 4.45 -22.36
CA GLU A 6 -14.08 4.45 -21.88
C GLU A 6 -14.24 3.49 -20.68
N PRO A 7 -14.62 3.99 -19.47
CA PRO A 7 -14.69 3.16 -18.27
C PRO A 7 -15.53 1.89 -18.39
N SER A 8 -16.61 1.91 -19.19
CA SER A 8 -17.47 0.73 -19.38
C SER A 8 -16.80 -0.41 -20.15
N GLU A 9 -15.74 -0.13 -20.91
CA GLU A 9 -14.98 -1.14 -21.67
C GLU A 9 -13.64 -1.50 -21.00
N ALA A 10 -13.25 -0.78 -19.95
CA ALA A 10 -12.00 -1.01 -19.24
C ALA A 10 -12.11 -2.23 -18.33
N LEU A 11 -11.08 -3.10 -18.35
CA LEU A 11 -10.98 -4.23 -17.41
C LEU A 11 -10.96 -3.77 -15.95
N ALA A 12 -10.38 -2.60 -15.69
CA ALA A 12 -10.37 -1.95 -14.39
C ALA A 12 -10.97 -0.53 -14.52
N PRO A 13 -12.31 -0.38 -14.46
CA PRO A 13 -13.00 0.91 -14.65
C PRO A 13 -12.57 2.00 -13.65
N SER A 14 -12.09 1.59 -12.47
CA SER A 14 -11.58 2.51 -11.45
C SER A 14 -10.39 3.35 -11.94
N MET A 15 -9.56 2.82 -12.83
CA MET A 15 -8.40 3.53 -13.37
C MET A 15 -8.78 4.74 -14.23
N PRO A 16 -9.57 4.62 -15.33
CA PRO A 16 -9.99 5.77 -16.11
C PRO A 16 -10.92 6.71 -15.34
N LEU A 17 -11.74 6.21 -14.40
CA LEU A 17 -12.55 7.06 -13.51
C LEU A 17 -11.69 7.92 -12.61
N SER A 18 -10.64 7.35 -11.99
CA SER A 18 -9.70 8.09 -11.16
C SER A 18 -8.94 9.14 -11.98
N ALA A 19 -8.48 8.80 -13.17
CA ALA A 19 -7.80 9.74 -14.07
C ALA A 19 -8.70 10.94 -14.41
N ARG A 20 -9.97 10.70 -14.77
CA ARG A 20 -10.97 11.76 -15.04
C ARG A 20 -11.26 12.64 -13.83
N ALA A 21 -11.17 12.11 -12.61
CA ALA A 21 -11.43 12.87 -11.40
C ALA A 21 -10.28 13.81 -11.00
N HIS A 22 -9.04 13.49 -11.38
CA HIS A 22 -7.84 14.18 -10.88
C HIS A 22 -7.01 14.87 -11.97
N VAL A 23 -7.29 14.60 -13.25
CA VAL A 23 -6.55 15.13 -14.39
C VAL A 23 -7.53 15.70 -15.42
N GLY A 24 -7.16 16.82 -16.07
CA GLY A 24 -7.88 17.30 -17.24
C GLY A 24 -7.70 16.33 -18.40
N VAL A 25 -8.68 15.45 -18.61
CA VAL A 25 -8.70 14.47 -19.69
C VAL A 25 -9.21 15.13 -20.97
N ASP A 26 -8.41 15.08 -22.03
CA ASP A 26 -8.74 15.68 -23.33
C ASP A 26 -9.60 14.74 -24.20
N HIS A 27 -9.37 13.42 -24.07
CA HIS A 27 -10.10 12.42 -24.85
C HIS A 27 -10.51 11.21 -24.00
N CYS A 28 -11.76 10.76 -24.19
CA CYS A 28 -12.28 9.49 -23.69
C CYS A 28 -12.80 8.72 -24.91
N CYS A 29 -12.26 7.52 -25.18
CA CYS A 29 -12.61 6.76 -26.39
C CYS A 29 -12.67 5.26 -26.13
N ALA A 30 -13.34 4.52 -27.03
CA ALA A 30 -13.36 3.07 -27.01
C ALA A 30 -11.96 2.49 -27.30
N LEU A 31 -11.70 1.27 -26.85
CA LEU A 31 -10.37 0.64 -27.06
C LEU A 31 -10.03 0.50 -28.54
N ALA A 32 -11.03 0.21 -29.38
CA ALA A 32 -10.86 0.04 -30.82
C ALA A 32 -10.45 1.34 -31.53
N GLU A 33 -10.83 2.50 -30.99
CA GLU A 33 -10.58 3.82 -31.57
C GLU A 33 -9.27 4.45 -31.07
N MET A 34 -8.75 3.94 -29.95
CA MET A 34 -7.61 4.53 -29.26
C MET A 34 -6.33 4.49 -30.11
N GLY A 35 -6.15 3.47 -30.94
CA GLY A 35 -5.01 3.35 -31.86
C GLY A 35 -4.99 4.47 -32.90
N ASP A 36 -6.11 4.69 -33.59
CA ASP A 36 -6.24 5.72 -34.62
C ASP A 36 -6.10 7.12 -34.02
N LEU A 37 -6.68 7.33 -32.83
CA LEU A 37 -6.53 8.57 -32.07
C LEU A 37 -5.06 8.88 -31.75
N LEU A 38 -4.30 7.89 -31.25
CA LEU A 38 -2.88 8.07 -30.95
C LEU A 38 -2.06 8.40 -32.20
N VAL A 39 -2.34 7.74 -33.33
CA VAL A 39 -1.67 8.05 -34.61
C VAL A 39 -1.97 9.48 -35.04
N MET A 40 -3.25 9.90 -34.99
CA MET A 40 -3.64 11.26 -35.35
C MET A 40 -2.91 12.29 -34.47
N LEU A 41 -2.92 12.10 -33.16
CA LEU A 41 -2.31 13.01 -32.20
C LEU A 41 -0.78 13.06 -32.31
N ALA A 42 -0.13 11.95 -32.66
CA ALA A 42 1.32 11.91 -32.85
C ALA A 42 1.79 12.67 -34.11
N HIS A 43 0.90 12.89 -35.08
CA HIS A 43 1.19 13.66 -36.30
C HIS A 43 0.77 15.13 -36.19
N ASP A 44 0.08 15.51 -35.10
CA ASP A 44 -0.26 16.89 -34.83
C ASP A 44 0.99 17.61 -34.28
N ASP A 45 1.50 18.60 -35.03
CA ASP A 45 2.74 19.31 -34.72
C ASP A 45 2.48 20.28 -33.54
N LEU A 46 2.49 19.73 -32.33
CA LEU A 46 2.36 20.53 -31.11
C LEU A 46 3.66 21.30 -30.89
N SER A 47 3.56 22.63 -30.86
CA SER A 47 4.65 23.49 -30.41
C SER A 47 5.09 23.06 -29.01
N ILE A 48 6.28 22.46 -28.91
CA ILE A 48 6.85 22.01 -27.64
C ILE A 48 7.09 23.25 -26.78
N THR A 49 6.20 23.51 -25.83
CA THR A 49 6.44 24.50 -24.78
C THR A 49 7.55 23.99 -23.87
N ALA A 50 8.40 24.90 -23.35
CA ALA A 50 9.53 24.55 -22.50
C ALA A 50 9.11 23.64 -21.31
N PRO A 51 10.02 22.74 -20.86
CA PRO A 51 9.70 21.77 -19.85
C PRO A 51 9.26 22.43 -18.54
N ASP A 52 8.13 21.96 -18.00
CA ASP A 52 7.54 22.39 -16.73
C ASP A 52 8.24 21.64 -15.57
N ALA A 53 8.15 22.13 -14.33
CA ALA A 53 8.61 21.42 -13.13
C ALA A 53 8.10 19.95 -13.04
N HIS A 54 6.96 19.64 -13.67
CA HIS A 54 6.43 18.29 -13.85
C HIS A 54 7.39 17.36 -14.61
N ASP A 55 8.21 17.88 -15.52
CA ASP A 55 9.18 17.08 -16.28
C ASP A 55 10.32 16.55 -15.41
N GLU A 56 10.75 17.28 -14.39
CA GLU A 56 11.75 16.75 -13.44
C GLU A 56 11.18 15.62 -12.57
N LEU A 57 9.94 15.76 -12.10
CA LEU A 57 9.27 14.70 -11.35
C LEU A 57 9.06 13.45 -12.20
N ILE A 58 8.59 13.60 -13.44
CA ILE A 58 8.44 12.49 -14.39
C ILE A 58 9.79 11.82 -14.68
N ARG A 59 10.85 12.61 -14.89
CA ARG A 59 12.21 12.08 -15.11
C ARG A 59 12.69 11.26 -13.91
N ILE A 60 12.48 11.75 -12.69
CA ILE A 60 12.83 11.01 -11.47
C ILE A 60 11.99 9.74 -11.36
N GLU A 61 10.66 9.82 -11.52
CA GLU A 61 9.76 8.67 -11.44
C GLU A 61 10.14 7.57 -12.44
N THR A 62 10.41 7.95 -13.69
CA THR A 62 10.85 7.04 -14.76
C THR A 62 12.12 6.31 -14.36
N ARG A 63 13.12 7.04 -13.88
CA ARG A 63 14.40 6.45 -13.48
C ARG A 63 14.32 5.57 -12.25
N ILE A 64 13.38 5.83 -11.33
CA ILE A 64 13.12 4.91 -10.23
C ILE A 64 12.45 3.63 -10.75
N ALA A 65 11.48 3.74 -11.67
CA ALA A 65 10.84 2.57 -12.28
C ALA A 65 11.83 1.69 -13.06
N GLU A 66 12.81 2.32 -13.72
CA GLU A 66 13.92 1.64 -14.41
C GLU A 66 14.99 1.08 -13.44
N GLY A 67 14.96 1.45 -12.16
CA GLY A 67 15.95 1.03 -11.17
C GLY A 67 17.34 1.67 -11.35
N VAL A 68 17.44 2.76 -12.11
CA VAL A 68 18.71 3.44 -12.46
C VAL A 68 18.97 4.71 -11.65
N LEU A 69 18.17 4.98 -10.62
CA LEU A 69 18.37 6.14 -9.76
C LEU A 69 19.54 5.90 -8.80
N GLY A 70 20.58 6.75 -8.88
CA GLY A 70 21.76 6.62 -8.03
C GLY A 70 21.49 7.02 -6.57
N PRO A 71 22.38 6.63 -5.63
CA PRO A 71 22.23 6.99 -4.21
C PRO A 71 22.16 8.50 -3.93
N ASP A 72 22.92 9.30 -4.69
CA ASP A 72 22.98 10.76 -4.53
C ASP A 72 21.67 11.43 -4.99
N GLU A 73 21.06 10.87 -6.02
CA GLU A 73 19.81 11.34 -6.62
C GLU A 73 18.62 10.95 -5.76
N TRP A 74 18.65 9.75 -5.16
CA TRP A 74 17.74 9.38 -4.08
C TRP A 74 17.81 10.37 -2.94
N SER A 75 19.02 10.72 -2.50
CA SER A 75 19.20 11.68 -1.41
C SER A 75 18.72 13.08 -1.80
N ALA A 76 18.85 13.48 -3.07
CA ALA A 76 18.32 14.74 -3.58
C ALA A 76 16.79 14.73 -3.59
N PHE A 77 16.17 13.63 -4.02
CA PHE A 77 14.72 13.43 -3.97
C PHE A 77 14.19 13.49 -2.54
N GLU A 78 14.82 12.77 -1.60
CA GLU A 78 14.45 12.77 -0.17
C GLU A 78 14.58 14.17 0.46
N ARG A 79 15.55 14.98 0.01
CA ARG A 79 15.69 16.39 0.43
C ARG A 79 14.63 17.31 -0.21
N SER A 80 14.11 16.94 -1.38
CA SER A 80 13.09 17.72 -2.09
C SER A 80 11.67 17.43 -1.61
N GLY A 81 11.41 16.19 -1.18
CA GLY A 81 10.16 15.77 -0.54
C GLY A 81 10.15 16.05 0.96
N SER A 82 8.96 16.04 1.56
CA SER A 82 8.79 16.08 3.02
C SER A 82 8.65 14.66 3.57
N PRO A 83 9.38 14.28 4.64
CA PRO A 83 9.13 13.02 5.32
C PRO A 83 7.70 13.03 5.87
N SER A 84 6.90 12.05 5.48
CA SER A 84 5.46 12.03 5.78
C SER A 84 5.14 11.59 7.21
N GLY A 85 6.10 10.97 7.91
CA GLY A 85 5.86 10.31 9.20
C GLY A 85 5.22 8.93 9.09
N PHE A 86 4.87 8.47 7.88
CA PHE A 86 4.34 7.13 7.63
C PHE A 86 5.42 6.16 7.16
N ASN A 87 5.19 4.86 7.39
CA ASN A 87 6.01 3.78 6.87
C ASN A 87 5.27 3.07 5.73
N CYS A 88 6.03 2.62 4.73
CA CYS A 88 5.52 1.82 3.62
C CYS A 88 4.98 0.48 4.15
N PRO A 89 3.72 0.13 3.87
CA PRO A 89 3.13 -1.13 4.35
C PRO A 89 3.88 -2.36 3.83
N ASP A 90 4.36 -2.30 2.58
CA ASP A 90 5.01 -3.43 1.90
C ASP A 90 6.45 -3.67 2.35
N CYS A 91 7.22 -2.59 2.60
CA CYS A 91 8.66 -2.70 2.85
C CYS A 91 9.15 -2.02 4.14
N ARG A 92 8.26 -1.37 4.89
CA ARG A 92 8.52 -0.68 6.18
C ARG A 92 9.53 0.47 6.16
N ASN A 93 9.98 0.91 4.99
CA ASN A 93 10.79 2.12 4.85
C ASN A 93 9.92 3.37 5.01
N VAL A 94 10.55 4.49 5.41
CA VAL A 94 9.88 5.78 5.51
C VAL A 94 9.29 6.20 4.16
N LEU A 95 8.06 6.69 4.19
CA LEU A 95 7.40 7.31 3.05
C LEU A 95 7.70 8.82 3.01
N PHE A 96 7.99 9.30 1.81
CA PHE A 96 8.15 10.72 1.50
C PHE A 96 6.93 11.18 0.71
N GLU A 97 6.42 12.36 1.05
CA GLU A 97 5.39 13.02 0.27
C GLU A 97 6.00 13.60 -1.00
N VAL A 98 5.40 13.28 -2.14
CA VAL A 98 5.80 13.80 -3.44
C VAL A 98 4.94 15.02 -3.72
N ARG A 99 5.60 16.15 -4.00
CA ARG A 99 4.93 17.41 -4.32
C ARG A 99 4.32 17.31 -5.72
N ASP A 100 3.05 16.95 -5.78
CA ASP A 100 2.21 17.05 -6.97
C ASP A 100 0.97 17.87 -6.60
N GLU A 101 0.74 18.98 -7.29
CA GLU A 101 -0.38 19.89 -7.02
C GLU A 101 -1.74 19.26 -7.32
N ARG A 102 -1.77 18.17 -8.10
CA ARG A 102 -3.01 17.50 -8.52
C ARG A 102 -3.47 16.44 -7.54
N ILE A 103 -2.54 15.69 -6.94
CA ILE A 103 -2.86 14.59 -6.03
C ILE A 103 -1.80 14.42 -4.92
N LEU A 104 -2.27 14.07 -3.72
CA LEU A 104 -1.40 13.74 -2.60
C LEU A 104 -0.80 12.33 -2.80
N ARG A 105 0.51 12.28 -3.07
CA ARG A 105 1.25 11.04 -3.33
C ARG A 105 2.34 10.79 -2.30
N PHE A 106 2.58 9.52 -2.01
CA PHE A 106 3.61 9.05 -1.11
C PHE A 106 4.51 8.05 -1.83
N ARG A 107 5.81 8.09 -1.54
CA ARG A 107 6.79 7.18 -2.15
C ARG A 107 7.84 6.73 -1.15
N CYS A 108 8.21 5.45 -1.18
CA CYS A 108 9.27 4.91 -0.33
C CYS A 108 10.58 4.79 -1.11
N ARG A 109 11.70 4.64 -0.39
CA ARG A 109 13.03 4.45 -0.98
C ARG A 109 13.17 3.18 -1.84
N ALA A 110 12.31 2.18 -1.61
CA ALA A 110 12.31 0.96 -2.43
C ALA A 110 11.56 1.15 -3.76
N GLY A 111 10.81 2.24 -3.92
CA GLY A 111 10.11 2.55 -5.16
C GLY A 111 8.59 2.42 -5.13
N HIS A 112 8.01 1.88 -4.05
CA HIS A 112 6.55 1.80 -3.91
C HIS A 112 5.93 3.19 -3.83
N ALA A 113 4.81 3.38 -4.52
CA ALA A 113 4.09 4.64 -4.61
C ALA A 113 2.61 4.44 -4.25
N PHE A 114 2.04 5.40 -3.52
CA PHE A 114 0.67 5.34 -3.04
C PHE A 114 0.00 6.70 -3.18
N SER A 115 -1.29 6.71 -3.53
CA SER A 115 -2.16 7.85 -3.23
C SER A 115 -2.52 7.85 -1.74
N ALA A 116 -3.01 8.97 -1.22
CA ALA A 116 -3.52 9.03 0.15
C ALA A 116 -4.62 8.00 0.44
N GLN A 117 -5.56 7.82 -0.49
CA GLN A 117 -6.67 6.86 -0.36
C GLN A 117 -6.16 5.42 -0.35
N SER A 118 -5.29 5.05 -1.30
CA SER A 118 -4.72 3.70 -1.35
C SER A 118 -3.85 3.39 -0.14
N LEU A 119 -3.11 4.39 0.38
CA LEU A 119 -2.29 4.21 1.58
C LEU A 119 -3.18 3.96 2.81
N LEU A 120 -4.29 4.68 2.94
CA LEU A 120 -5.24 4.49 4.04
C LEU A 120 -5.89 3.10 3.99
N ALA A 121 -6.35 2.67 2.81
CA ALA A 121 -6.92 1.34 2.62
C ALA A 121 -5.90 0.24 2.98
N LEU A 122 -4.66 0.37 2.52
CA LEU A 122 -3.61 -0.60 2.82
C LEU A 122 -3.20 -0.62 4.30
N GLN A 123 -3.34 0.50 5.02
CA GLN A 123 -3.15 0.50 6.48
C GLN A 123 -4.22 -0.32 7.20
N ALA A 124 -5.48 -0.26 6.76
CA ALA A 124 -6.55 -1.08 7.33
C ALA A 124 -6.27 -2.57 7.11
N GLU A 125 -5.91 -2.97 5.88
CA GLU A 125 -5.53 -4.35 5.56
C GLU A 125 -4.30 -4.80 6.37
N THR A 126 -3.30 -3.92 6.51
CA THR A 126 -2.11 -4.22 7.33
C THR A 126 -2.46 -4.44 8.79
N MET A 127 -3.39 -3.64 9.34
CA MET A 127 -3.85 -3.78 10.72
C MET A 127 -4.58 -5.12 10.92
N GLU A 128 -5.47 -5.49 10.00
CA GLU A 128 -6.16 -6.78 10.02
C GLU A 128 -5.18 -7.95 9.98
N ASN A 129 -4.20 -7.90 9.08
CA ASN A 129 -3.15 -8.91 8.96
C ASN A 129 -2.32 -9.03 10.25
N GLN A 130 -1.98 -7.92 10.90
CA GLN A 130 -1.24 -7.92 12.16
C GLN A 130 -2.03 -8.56 13.30
N LEU A 131 -3.35 -8.30 13.36
CA LEU A 131 -4.21 -8.89 14.37
C LEU A 131 -4.43 -10.37 14.15
N ALA A 132 -4.60 -10.80 12.90
CA ALA A 132 -4.65 -12.21 12.54
C ALA A 132 -3.35 -12.93 12.93
N ALA A 133 -2.19 -12.33 12.67
CA ALA A 133 -0.89 -12.88 13.06
C ALA A 133 -0.72 -12.97 14.59
N LEU A 134 -1.16 -11.94 15.33
CA LEU A 134 -1.13 -11.96 16.80
C LEU A 134 -2.06 -13.02 17.38
N PHE A 135 -3.28 -13.15 16.85
CA PHE A 135 -4.22 -14.21 17.21
C PHE A 135 -3.60 -15.60 17.00
N GLY A 136 -3.01 -15.84 15.83
CA GLY A 136 -2.31 -17.08 15.52
C GLY A 136 -1.18 -17.37 16.50
N SER A 137 -0.35 -16.36 16.79
CA SER A 137 0.78 -16.49 17.74
C SER A 137 0.33 -16.88 19.16
N LEU A 138 -0.79 -16.31 19.64
CA LEU A 138 -1.36 -16.66 20.94
C LEU A 138 -1.92 -18.09 20.94
N HIS A 139 -2.56 -18.51 19.85
CA HIS A 139 -3.05 -19.87 19.72
C HIS A 139 -1.90 -20.89 19.71
N GLU A 140 -0.81 -20.59 19.00
CA GLU A 140 0.41 -21.39 18.99
C GLU A 140 1.07 -21.48 20.37
N GLU A 141 1.14 -20.37 21.13
CA GLU A 141 1.66 -20.37 22.51
C GLU A 141 0.84 -21.31 23.42
N ALA A 142 -0.49 -21.23 23.34
CA ALA A 142 -1.38 -22.09 24.12
C ALA A 142 -1.20 -23.57 23.74
N MET A 143 -1.17 -23.88 22.44
CA MET A 143 -0.97 -25.24 21.94
C MET A 143 0.38 -25.82 22.36
N LEU A 144 1.46 -25.06 22.20
CA LEU A 144 2.80 -25.52 22.58
C LEU A 144 2.89 -25.73 24.10
N SER A 145 2.33 -24.81 24.89
CA SER A 145 2.32 -24.94 26.36
C SER A 145 1.51 -26.17 26.82
N ARG A 146 0.38 -26.46 26.16
CA ARG A 146 -0.40 -27.70 26.40
C ARG A 146 0.40 -28.95 26.05
N ARG A 147 1.13 -28.94 24.94
CA ARG A 147 2.01 -30.06 24.55
C ARG A 147 3.11 -30.29 25.58
N LEU A 148 3.77 -29.22 26.05
CA LEU A 148 4.83 -29.32 27.06
C LEU A 148 4.33 -29.90 28.38
N LEU A 149 3.13 -29.51 28.85
CA LEU A 149 2.51 -30.10 30.04
C LEU A 149 2.28 -31.61 29.93
N GLY A 150 2.03 -32.11 28.72
CA GLY A 150 1.89 -33.54 28.45
C GLY A 150 3.21 -34.31 28.36
N THR A 151 4.36 -33.64 28.41
CA THR A 151 5.66 -34.30 28.29
C THR A 151 6.21 -34.79 29.64
N PRO A 152 6.98 -35.90 29.67
CA PRO A 152 7.64 -36.38 30.89
C PRO A 152 8.66 -35.41 31.48
N ILE A 153 9.06 -34.38 30.72
CA ILE A 153 10.03 -33.36 31.10
C ILE A 153 9.37 -32.34 32.05
N CYS A 154 8.05 -32.14 31.95
CA CYS A 154 7.29 -31.26 32.84
C CYS A 154 6.89 -32.00 34.12
N ARG A 155 7.87 -32.37 34.96
CA ARG A 155 7.64 -33.03 36.26
C ARG A 155 7.66 -32.07 37.45
N ASP A 156 8.12 -30.84 37.24
CA ASP A 156 8.12 -29.80 38.25
C ASP A 156 6.76 -29.10 38.32
N ASP A 157 6.19 -29.03 39.52
CA ASP A 157 4.92 -28.36 39.81
C ASP A 157 5.00 -26.86 39.47
N ALA A 158 6.15 -26.21 39.67
CA ALA A 158 6.34 -24.80 39.37
C ALA A 158 6.30 -24.52 37.85
N MET A 159 6.94 -25.40 37.06
CA MET A 159 6.89 -25.32 35.59
C MET A 159 5.47 -25.58 35.09
N SER A 160 4.78 -26.56 35.66
CA SER A 160 3.41 -26.92 35.29
C SER A 160 2.43 -25.78 35.56
N ALA A 161 2.53 -25.13 36.73
CA ALA A 161 1.74 -23.95 37.07
C ALA A 161 2.02 -22.78 36.10
N THR A 162 3.29 -22.56 35.74
CA THR A 162 3.68 -21.50 34.80
C THR A 162 3.07 -21.72 33.41
N LEU A 163 3.15 -22.95 32.89
CA LEU A 163 2.56 -23.29 31.59
C LEU A 163 1.04 -23.19 31.61
N ALA A 164 0.37 -23.62 32.68
CA ALA A 164 -1.08 -23.46 32.85
C ALA A 164 -1.50 -21.99 32.85
N ALA A 165 -0.74 -21.12 33.54
CA ALA A 165 -1.00 -19.68 33.53
C ALA A 165 -0.82 -19.06 32.13
N ARG A 166 0.21 -19.48 31.38
CA ARG A 166 0.44 -19.06 29.98
C ARG A 166 -0.73 -19.44 29.08
N ILE A 167 -1.20 -20.68 29.14
CA ILE A 167 -2.35 -21.15 28.36
C ILE A 167 -3.57 -20.27 28.63
N GLY A 168 -3.93 -20.10 29.91
CA GLY A 168 -5.10 -19.30 30.27
C GLY A 168 -4.98 -17.84 29.83
N LYS A 169 -3.78 -17.25 29.88
CA LYS A 169 -3.55 -15.88 29.39
C LYS A 169 -3.71 -15.81 27.86
N ALA A 170 -3.02 -16.68 27.14
CA ALA A 170 -3.04 -16.69 25.68
C ALA A 170 -4.46 -16.90 25.13
N GLU A 171 -5.26 -17.77 25.74
CA GLU A 171 -6.66 -18.00 25.33
C GLU A 171 -7.56 -16.81 25.60
N ARG A 172 -7.39 -16.13 26.75
CA ARG A 172 -8.15 -14.90 27.05
C ARG A 172 -7.80 -13.77 26.09
N ASP A 173 -6.52 -13.59 25.79
CA ASP A 173 -6.07 -12.54 24.88
C ASP A 173 -6.50 -12.85 23.43
N ALA A 174 -6.42 -14.11 22.99
CA ALA A 174 -6.90 -14.55 21.69
C ALA A 174 -8.42 -14.33 21.54
N ALA A 175 -9.22 -14.61 22.57
CA ALA A 175 -10.65 -14.36 22.57
C ALA A 175 -11.00 -12.87 22.41
N ARG A 176 -10.22 -11.98 23.03
CA ARG A 176 -10.39 -10.52 22.88
C ARG A 176 -10.09 -10.06 21.46
N ILE A 177 -9.02 -10.55 20.86
CA ILE A 177 -8.65 -10.22 19.48
C ILE A 177 -9.71 -10.74 18.51
N TRP A 178 -10.16 -11.98 18.69
CA TRP A 178 -11.25 -12.56 17.90
C TRP A 178 -12.52 -11.71 17.97
N GLN A 179 -12.93 -11.32 19.17
CA GLN A 179 -14.10 -10.46 19.36
C GLN A 179 -13.93 -9.10 18.67
N TRP A 180 -12.73 -8.52 18.68
CA TRP A 180 -12.44 -7.29 17.95
C TRP A 180 -12.58 -7.50 16.44
N MET A 181 -11.96 -8.56 15.89
CA MET A 181 -12.01 -8.87 14.46
C MET A 181 -13.45 -9.10 13.95
N CYS A 182 -14.30 -9.77 14.73
CA CYS A 182 -15.70 -10.01 14.35
C CYS A 182 -16.60 -8.77 14.45
N ASN A 183 -16.24 -7.79 15.28
CA ASN A 183 -17.05 -6.60 15.52
C ASN A 183 -16.56 -5.37 14.74
N SER A 184 -15.46 -5.49 14.00
CA SER A 184 -14.97 -4.43 13.12
C SER A 184 -15.91 -4.30 11.91
N PRO A 185 -16.56 -3.14 11.69
CA PRO A 185 -17.39 -2.91 10.52
C PRO A 185 -16.53 -2.92 9.25
N GLU A 186 -17.04 -3.48 8.15
CA GLU A 186 -16.39 -3.38 6.85
C GLU A 186 -16.31 -1.91 6.40
N PRO A 187 -15.14 -1.44 5.92
CA PRO A 187 -14.96 -0.04 5.52
C PRO A 187 -15.75 0.38 4.26
N ASP A 188 -16.45 -0.52 3.57
CA ASP A 188 -17.12 -0.27 2.28
C ASP A 188 -18.66 -0.08 2.35
N GLN A 189 -19.22 0.26 3.51
CA GLN A 189 -20.66 0.59 3.65
C GLN A 189 -20.95 2.08 3.94
N GLN A 190 -20.20 3.01 3.34
CA GLN A 190 -20.55 4.44 3.38
C GLN A 190 -20.21 5.21 2.11
#